data_AF-A0A927NE69-F1
#
_entry.id   AF-A0A927NE69-F1
#
_cell.length_a   1.000
_cell.length_b   1.000
_cell.length_c   1.000
_cell.angle_alpha   90.00
_cell.angle_beta   90.00
_cell.angle_gamma   90.00
#
_symmetry.space_group_name_H-M   'P 1'
#
loop_
_entity.id
_entity.type
_entity.pdbx_description
1 polymer ?
#
loop_
_entity_poly.entity_id
_entity_poly.type
_entity_poly.pdbx_seq_one_letter_code
_entity_poly.pdbx_strand_id
1 'polypeptide(L)' 'MNYGFELKSQREKAGLSQWELSKLTGINQSSISRWEDNKRTPSIENCVQLADFYGISVDELIGHEIKKNW' A
#
# COMPACT_ATOMS: atom_id res chain seq x y z
N MET A 1 -7.30 -9.77 -6.50
CA MET A 1 -6.58 -8.50 -6.31
C MET A 1 -5.11 -8.80 -6.12
N ASN A 2 -4.23 -8.11 -6.85
CA ASN A 2 -2.80 -8.13 -6.59
C ASN A 2 -2.47 -6.86 -5.79
N TYR A 3 -2.73 -6.90 -4.48
CA TYR A 3 -2.53 -5.74 -3.61
C TYR A 3 -1.04 -5.37 -3.50
N GLY A 4 -0.10 -6.32 -3.60
CA GLY A 4 1.32 -6.00 -3.63
C GLY A 4 1.71 -5.10 -4.81
N PHE A 5 1.16 -5.39 -6.00
CA PHE A 5 1.34 -4.53 -7.17
C PHE A 5 0.75 -3.13 -6.95
N GLU A 6 -0.47 -3.02 -6.40
CA GLU A 6 -1.08 -1.70 -6.19
C GLU A 6 -0.32 -0.88 -5.14
N LEU A 7 0.07 -1.49 -4.02
CA LEU A 7 0.89 -0.83 -2.99
C LEU A 7 2.19 -0.27 -3.58
N LYS A 8 2.85 -1.07 -4.43
CA LYS A 8 4.04 -0.64 -5.16
C LYS A 8 3.74 0.53 -6.11
N SER A 9 2.62 0.45 -6.83
CA SER A 9 2.18 1.50 -7.75
C SER A 9 1.94 2.83 -7.03
N GLN A 10 1.27 2.81 -5.87
CA GLN A 10 1.03 4.02 -5.07
C GLN A 10 2.35 4.64 -4.58
N ARG A 11 3.29 3.82 -4.12
CA ARG A 11 4.64 4.29 -3.73
C ARG A 11 5.38 4.94 -4.91
N GLU A 12 5.34 4.30 -6.08
CA GLU A 12 6.03 4.80 -7.28
C GLU A 12 5.37 6.06 -7.85
N LYS A 13 4.04 6.18 -7.79
CA LYS A 13 3.30 7.42 -8.12
C LYS A 13 3.70 8.58 -7.21
N ALA A 14 3.99 8.31 -5.95
CA ALA A 14 4.53 9.30 -5.00
C ALA A 14 6.03 9.61 -5.21
N GLY A 15 6.71 8.92 -6.14
CA GLY A 15 8.13 9.13 -6.43
C GLY A 15 9.08 8.63 -5.34
N LEU A 16 8.62 7.73 -4.47
CA LEU A 16 9.36 7.28 -3.30
C LEU A 16 10.04 5.93 -3.53
N SER A 17 11.23 5.74 -2.98
CA SER A 17 11.81 4.42 -2.72
C SER A 17 11.13 3.75 -1.51
N GLN A 18 11.31 2.44 -1.38
CA GLN A 18 10.81 1.71 -0.19
C GLN A 18 11.45 2.22 1.12
N TRP A 19 12.69 2.69 1.04
CA TRP A 19 13.40 3.27 2.18
C TRP A 19 12.83 4.64 2.56
N GLU A 20 12.54 5.51 1.59
CA GLU A 20 11.90 6.81 1.87
C GLU A 20 10.49 6.62 2.44
N LEU A 21 9.69 5.72 1.87
CA LEU A 21 8.36 5.41 2.41
C LEU A 21 8.46 4.92 3.86
N SER A 22 9.45 4.07 4.16
CA SER A 22 9.73 3.61 5.53
C SER A 22 10.04 4.78 6.47
N LYS A 23 10.82 5.77 6.04
CA LYS A 23 11.16 6.94 6.85
C LYS A 23 9.97 7.86 7.10
N LEU A 24 9.09 8.01 6.12
CA LEU A 24 7.93 8.90 6.22
C LEU A 24 6.78 8.29 7.01
N THR A 25 6.58 6.97 6.92
CA THR A 25 5.47 6.26 7.58
C THR A 25 5.89 5.62 8.90
N GLY A 26 7.18 5.39 9.13
CA GLY A 26 7.67 4.59 10.27
C GLY A 26 7.49 3.08 10.09
N ILE A 27 6.88 2.63 8.98
CA ILE A 27 6.75 1.21 8.65
C ILE A 27 8.14 0.66 8.30
N ASN A 28 8.46 -0.55 8.75
CA ASN A 28 9.74 -1.17 8.42
C ASN A 28 9.89 -1.42 6.90
N GLN A 29 11.00 -0.98 6.30
CA GLN A 29 11.27 -1.16 4.87
C GLN A 29 11.17 -2.64 4.41
N SER A 30 11.57 -3.60 5.24
CA SER A 30 11.46 -5.03 4.91
C SER A 30 10.01 -5.52 4.90
N SER A 31 9.12 -4.91 5.70
CA SER A 31 7.68 -5.17 5.63
C SER A 31 7.12 -4.65 4.31
N ILE A 32 7.43 -3.41 3.93
CA ILE A 32 7.03 -2.81 2.65
C ILE A 32 7.47 -3.70 1.48
N SER A 33 8.74 -4.11 1.44
CA SER A 33 9.26 -5.02 0.41
C SER A 33 8.49 -6.34 0.36
N ARG A 34 8.20 -6.96 1.51
CA ARG A 34 7.43 -8.21 1.55
C ARG A 34 5.99 -8.05 1.08
N TRP A 35 5.37 -6.89 1.32
CA TRP A 35 4.01 -6.62 0.83
C TRP A 35 4.00 -6.38 -0.67
N GLU A 36 4.92 -5.56 -1.19
CA GLU A 36 5.03 -5.30 -2.63
C GLU A 36 5.36 -6.57 -3.43
N ASP A 37 6.14 -7.48 -2.86
CA ASP A 37 6.48 -8.79 -3.46
C ASP A 37 5.39 -9.87 -3.23
N ASN A 38 4.24 -9.54 -2.62
CA ASN A 38 3.20 -10.50 -2.22
C ASN A 38 3.68 -11.64 -1.30
N LYS A 39 4.80 -11.47 -0.58
CA LYS A 39 5.34 -12.45 0.38
C LYS A 39 4.61 -12.41 1.72
N ARG A 40 3.99 -11.29 2.05
CA ARG A 40 3.14 -11.09 3.23
C ARG A 40 2.01 -10.12 2.88
N THR A 41 0.93 -10.19 3.65
CA THR A 41 -0.17 -9.23 3.58
C THR A 41 0.02 -8.19 4.69
N PRO A 42 -0.17 -6.89 4.43
CA PRO A 42 -0.23 -5.88 5.49
C PRO A 42 -1.44 -6.13 6.41
N SER A 43 -1.32 -5.71 7.67
CA SER A 43 -2.50 -5.66 8.56
C SER A 43 -3.42 -4.50 8.16
N ILE A 44 -4.65 -4.51 8.67
CA ILE A 44 -5.61 -3.42 8.42
C ILE A 44 -5.03 -2.08 8.90
N GLU A 45 -4.36 -2.06 10.04
CA GLU A 45 -3.73 -0.84 10.59
C GLU A 45 -2.66 -0.29 9.65
N ASN A 46 -1.86 -1.16 9.03
CA ASN A 46 -0.86 -0.73 8.05
C ASN A 46 -1.53 -0.23 6.75
N CYS A 47 -2.63 -0.84 6.33
CA CYS A 47 -3.41 -0.34 5.20
C CYS A 47 -3.98 1.06 5.48
N VAL A 48 -4.58 1.26 6.67
CA VAL A 48 -5.11 2.57 7.08
C VAL A 48 -3.99 3.60 7.14
N GLN A 49 -2.84 3.26 7.75
CA GLN A 49 -1.70 4.16 7.84
C GLN A 49 -1.17 4.59 6.47
N LEU A 50 -1.07 3.66 5.52
CA LEU A 50 -0.64 3.97 4.14
C LEU A 50 -1.69 4.79 3.40
N ALA A 51 -2.98 4.47 3.56
CA ALA A 51 -4.08 5.20 2.97
C ALA A 51 -4.10 6.67 3.46
N ASP A 52 -3.95 6.89 4.77
CA ASP A 52 -3.85 8.21 5.38
C ASP A 52 -2.61 8.98 4.88
N PHE A 53 -1.46 8.29 4.76
CA PHE A 53 -0.23 8.89 4.24
C PHE A 53 -0.39 9.39 2.79
N TYR A 54 -1.03 8.61 1.93
CA TYR A 54 -1.26 9.00 0.53
C TYR A 54 -2.50 9.90 0.33
N GLY A 55 -3.35 10.04 1.36
CA GLY A 55 -4.59 10.80 1.27
C GLY A 55 -5.66 10.16 0.38
N ILE A 56 -5.71 8.82 0.34
CA ILE A 56 -6.64 8.02 -0.47
C ILE A 56 -7.44 7.05 0.40
N SER A 57 -8.49 6.43 -0.13
CA SER A 57 -9.19 5.34 0.58
C SER A 57 -8.37 4.03 0.61
N VAL A 58 -8.68 3.13 1.54
CA VAL A 58 -8.07 1.78 1.56
C VAL A 58 -8.42 1.00 0.29
N ASP A 59 -9.63 1.19 -0.25
CA ASP A 59 -10.03 0.56 -1.50
C ASP A 59 -9.14 1.01 -2.67
N GLU A 60 -8.87 2.32 -2.78
CA GLU A 60 -7.91 2.86 -3.76
C GLU A 60 -6.49 2.34 -3.53
N LEU A 61 -6.04 2.26 -2.27
CA LEU A 61 -4.70 1.77 -1.91
C LEU A 61 -4.45 0.34 -2.40
N ILE A 62 -5.46 -0.52 -2.34
CA ILE A 62 -5.33 -1.95 -2.68
C ILE A 62 -5.90 -2.30 -4.06
N GLY A 63 -6.43 -1.31 -4.79
CA GLY A 63 -7.00 -1.48 -6.13
C GLY A 63 -8.29 -2.29 -6.09
N HIS A 64 -9.09 -2.10 -5.04
CA HIS A 64 -10.40 -2.71 -4.89
C HIS A 64 -11.46 -1.84 -5.55
N GLU A 65 -12.08 -2.37 -6.61
CA GLU A 65 -13.23 -1.73 -7.25
C GLU A 65 -14.53 -2.40 -6.80
N ILE A 66 -15.47 -1.58 -6.32
CA ILE A 66 -16.83 -2.04 -6.00
C ILE A 66 -17.56 -2.35 -7.31
N LYS A 67 -17.71 -3.64 -7.63
CA LYS A 67 -18.60 -4.08 -8.71
C LYS A 67 -20.05 -4.03 -8.24
N LYS A 68 -20.83 -3.06 -8.75
CA LYS A 68 -22.28 -3.05 -8.58
C LYS A 68 -22.89 -4.11 -9.51
N ASN A 69 -23.32 -5.22 -8.94
CA ASN A 69 -24.04 -6.30 -9.62
C ASN A 69 -25.49 -6.40 -9.10
N TRP A 70 -26.20 -5.27 -9.10
CA TRP A 70 -27.64 -5.21 -8.89
C TRP A 70 -28.29 -4.56 -10.11
#